data_AF-A0AAD4XD03-F1
#
_entry.id   AF-A0AAD4XD03-F1
#
_cell.length_a   1.000
_cell.length_b   1.000
_cell.length_c   1.000
_cell.angle_alpha   90.00
_cell.angle_beta   90.00
_cell.angle_gamma   90.00
#
_symmetry.space_group_name_H-M   'P 1'
#
loop_
_entity.id
_entity.type
_entity.pdbx_description
1 polymer ?
#
loop_
_entity_poly.entity_id
_entity_poly.type
_entity_poly.pdbx_seq_one_letter_code
_entity_poly.pdbx_strand_id
1 'polypeptide(L)'
;METKKIIAPYGTWISPITADAVSRAQKRLHGIAVDGHGHLLWVESRPTEAGRGVLVKEADKHGDEPIDITPDGFAVRTLVHEYAGEAFAVSGDTVVFSNYKDQRLYKQIIGDSVPLPITPDYGGSLVRYADGVFDLRSKSYVTVMEDHRESSLNPTATIVSVSLGGETNQEPKILVGGNDFLAFP
;
A
#
# COMPACT_ATOMS: atom_id res chain seq x y z
N MET A 1 -10.20 16.47 -43.27
CA MET A 1 -11.67 16.29 -43.31
C MET A 1 -12.28 17.24 -42.30
N GLU A 2 -13.12 18.18 -42.73
CA GLU A 2 -13.79 19.10 -41.81
C GLU A 2 -14.91 18.37 -41.06
N THR A 3 -14.84 18.36 -39.73
CA THR A 3 -15.88 17.83 -38.86
C THR A 3 -17.07 18.78 -38.87
N LYS A 4 -18.16 18.40 -39.53
CA LYS A 4 -19.42 19.14 -39.52
C LYS A 4 -20.00 19.13 -38.10
N LYS A 5 -20.12 20.30 -37.47
CA LYS A 5 -20.74 20.45 -36.15
C LYS A 5 -22.26 20.21 -36.26
N ILE A 6 -22.80 19.37 -35.37
CA ILE A 6 -24.22 19.00 -35.35
C ILE A 6 -24.86 19.61 -34.09
N ILE A 7 -26.03 20.23 -34.22
CA ILE A 7 -26.83 20.70 -33.08
C ILE A 7 -27.63 19.52 -32.53
N ALA A 8 -27.53 19.25 -31.23
CA ALA A 8 -28.33 18.25 -30.53
C ALA A 8 -28.69 18.72 -29.11
N PRO A 9 -29.76 18.18 -28.49
CA PRO A 9 -30.10 18.45 -27.09
C PRO A 9 -28.93 18.15 -26.13
N TYR A 10 -28.89 18.89 -25.01
CA TYR A 10 -27.90 18.62 -23.95
C TYR A 10 -27.95 17.15 -23.50
N GLY A 11 -26.78 16.53 -23.37
CA GLY A 11 -26.63 15.12 -22.97
C GLY A 11 -26.78 14.09 -24.08
N THR A 12 -27.05 14.48 -25.33
CA THR A 12 -27.23 13.55 -26.47
C THR A 12 -26.13 13.62 -27.53
N TRP A 13 -25.08 14.41 -27.28
CA TRP A 13 -23.90 14.40 -28.13
C TRP A 13 -23.21 13.04 -28.06
N ILE A 14 -22.93 12.46 -29.22
CA ILE A 14 -22.16 11.22 -29.32
C ILE A 14 -20.74 11.52 -28.84
N SER A 15 -20.39 10.97 -27.67
CA SER A 15 -19.06 11.07 -27.10
C SER A 15 -18.19 9.91 -27.61
N PRO A 16 -16.99 10.16 -28.16
CA PRO A 16 -16.01 9.10 -28.41
C PRO A 16 -15.41 8.54 -27.11
N ILE A 17 -15.60 9.22 -25.97
CA ILE A 17 -15.17 8.78 -24.65
C ILE A 17 -16.29 7.91 -24.07
N THR A 18 -16.05 6.60 -24.01
CA THR A 18 -16.97 5.60 -23.44
C THR A 18 -16.76 5.45 -21.93
N ALA A 19 -17.76 4.91 -21.22
CA ALA A 19 -17.62 4.60 -19.80
C ALA A 19 -16.48 3.61 -19.52
N ASP A 20 -16.28 2.62 -20.41
CA ASP A 20 -15.15 1.67 -20.33
C ASP A 20 -13.80 2.37 -20.56
N ALA A 21 -13.72 3.34 -21.47
CA ALA A 21 -12.50 4.12 -21.66
C ALA A 21 -12.15 4.93 -20.40
N VAL A 22 -13.15 5.53 -19.74
CA VAL A 22 -12.93 6.30 -18.50
C VAL A 22 -12.51 5.39 -17.35
N SER A 23 -13.16 4.23 -17.17
CA SER A 23 -12.84 3.32 -16.07
C SER A 23 -11.46 2.67 -16.20
N ARG A 24 -10.99 2.42 -17.44
CA ARG A 24 -9.63 1.90 -17.70
C ARG A 24 -8.54 2.97 -17.61
N ALA A 25 -8.85 4.22 -17.91
CA ALA A 25 -7.83 5.26 -18.06
C ALA A 25 -7.24 5.78 -16.75
N GLN A 26 -7.85 5.51 -15.58
CA GLN A 26 -7.34 6.01 -14.32
C GLN A 26 -6.29 5.09 -13.69
N LYS A 27 -5.03 5.28 -14.08
CA LYS A 27 -3.88 4.91 -13.24
C LYS A 27 -3.68 6.01 -12.19
N ARG A 28 -3.78 5.67 -10.91
CA ARG A 28 -3.45 6.56 -9.79
C ARG A 28 -2.08 6.17 -9.26
N LEU A 29 -1.21 7.17 -9.12
CA LEU A 29 0.12 7.04 -8.53
C LEU A 29 0.09 7.70 -7.15
N HIS A 30 0.59 7.01 -6.14
CA HIS A 30 0.69 7.53 -4.78
C HIS A 30 1.76 6.77 -4.00
N GLY A 31 2.24 7.36 -2.90
CA GLY A 31 3.36 6.84 -2.12
C GLY A 31 4.64 6.87 -2.94
N ILE A 32 5.70 7.48 -2.42
CA ILE A 32 6.97 7.62 -3.13
C ILE A 32 8.08 7.27 -2.17
N ALA A 33 8.98 6.40 -2.63
CA ALA A 33 10.20 6.06 -1.92
C ALA A 33 11.37 5.92 -2.89
N VAL A 34 12.57 5.72 -2.33
CA VAL A 34 13.80 5.46 -3.09
C VAL A 34 14.47 4.23 -2.50
N ASP A 35 14.92 3.30 -3.33
CA ASP A 35 15.66 2.12 -2.89
C ASP A 35 17.14 2.42 -2.60
N GLY A 36 17.91 1.39 -2.22
CA GLY A 36 19.33 1.49 -1.92
C GLY A 36 20.21 1.88 -3.12
N HIS A 37 19.68 1.76 -4.34
CA HIS A 37 20.38 2.06 -5.58
C HIS A 37 19.99 3.42 -6.19
N GLY A 38 19.00 4.09 -5.61
CA GLY A 38 18.54 5.41 -6.05
C GLY A 38 17.36 5.37 -7.02
N HIS A 39 16.71 4.23 -7.22
CA HIS A 39 15.54 4.12 -8.09
C HIS A 39 14.27 4.59 -7.37
N LEU A 40 13.40 5.28 -8.08
CA LEU A 40 12.09 5.65 -7.56
C LEU A 40 11.18 4.43 -7.42
N LEU A 41 10.42 4.39 -6.33
CA LEU A 41 9.33 3.43 -6.13
C LEU A 41 8.01 4.17 -5.89
N TRP A 42 6.93 3.64 -6.44
CA TRP A 42 5.59 4.18 -6.24
C TRP A 42 4.51 3.11 -6.23
N VAL A 43 3.37 3.40 -5.62
CA VAL A 43 2.19 2.53 -5.74
C VAL A 43 1.33 3.01 -6.91
N GLU A 44 1.08 2.11 -7.84
CA GLU A 44 0.20 2.34 -8.98
C GLU A 44 -1.03 1.44 -8.92
N SER A 45 -2.21 2.04 -9.10
CA SER A 45 -3.46 1.28 -9.15
C SER A 45 -3.55 0.43 -10.43
N ARG A 46 -4.06 -0.80 -10.32
CA ARG A 46 -4.39 -1.68 -11.44
C ARG A 46 -5.91 -1.89 -11.53
N PRO A 47 -6.68 -1.02 -12.22
CA PRO A 47 -8.14 -1.17 -12.33
C PRO A 47 -8.58 -2.52 -12.92
N THR A 48 -7.78 -3.06 -13.84
CA THR A 48 -8.03 -4.36 -14.50
C THR A 48 -7.66 -5.57 -13.63
N GLU A 49 -7.02 -5.37 -12.47
CA GLU A 49 -6.60 -6.42 -11.55
C GLU A 49 -7.28 -6.24 -10.19
N ALA A 50 -8.62 -6.19 -10.22
CA ALA A 50 -9.47 -5.96 -9.05
C ALA A 50 -9.15 -4.64 -8.29
N GLY A 51 -8.55 -3.65 -8.98
CA GLY A 51 -8.22 -2.36 -8.39
C GLY A 51 -7.06 -2.39 -7.40
N ARG A 52 -6.22 -3.45 -7.40
CA ARG A 52 -5.11 -3.58 -6.47
C ARG A 52 -4.07 -2.47 -6.65
N GLY A 53 -3.42 -2.07 -5.56
CA GLY A 53 -2.23 -1.21 -5.58
C GLY A 53 -0.98 -2.07 -5.74
N VAL A 54 -0.15 -1.74 -6.72
CA VAL A 54 1.11 -2.45 -7.02
C VAL A 54 2.26 -1.52 -6.72
N LEU A 55 3.22 -1.95 -5.90
CA LEU A 55 4.49 -1.27 -5.79
C LEU A 55 5.28 -1.51 -7.07
N VAL A 56 5.67 -0.42 -7.71
CA VAL A 56 6.41 -0.38 -8.97
C VAL A 56 7.75 0.28 -8.70
N LYS A 57 8.81 -0.25 -9.30
CA LYS A 57 10.15 0.32 -9.30
C LYS A 57 10.42 0.94 -10.67
N GLU A 58 11.07 2.10 -10.67
CA GLU A 58 11.70 2.67 -11.87
C GLU A 58 12.65 1.65 -12.51
N ALA A 59 12.69 1.65 -13.83
CA ALA A 59 13.56 0.75 -14.56
C ALA A 59 15.05 1.02 -14.26
N ASP A 60 15.88 -0.03 -14.35
CA ASP A 60 17.32 0.11 -14.11
C ASP A 60 18.01 0.99 -15.16
N LYS A 61 17.45 1.05 -16.37
CA LYS A 61 17.94 1.88 -17.47
C LYS A 61 16.86 2.85 -17.92
N HIS A 62 17.29 4.08 -18.18
CA HIS A 62 16.40 5.10 -18.71
C HIS A 62 15.78 4.68 -20.06
N GLY A 63 14.45 4.66 -20.11
CA GLY A 63 13.68 4.31 -21.31
C GLY A 63 13.15 2.88 -21.33
N ASP A 64 13.57 2.03 -20.38
CA ASP A 64 12.96 0.71 -20.16
C ASP A 64 11.65 0.86 -19.36
N GLU A 65 10.79 -0.15 -19.44
CA GLU A 65 9.51 -0.17 -18.71
C GLU A 65 9.73 -0.35 -17.19
N PRO A 66 8.90 0.28 -16.34
CA PRO A 66 8.92 0.06 -14.90
C PRO A 66 8.68 -1.41 -14.52
N ILE A 67 9.20 -1.82 -13.36
CA ILE A 67 9.17 -3.20 -12.89
C ILE A 67 8.17 -3.34 -11.74
N ASP A 68 7.21 -4.25 -11.88
CA ASP A 68 6.27 -4.58 -10.80
C ASP A 68 6.99 -5.37 -9.70
N ILE A 69 6.96 -4.85 -8.48
CA ILE A 69 7.57 -5.47 -7.30
C ILE A 69 6.55 -6.32 -6.54
N THR A 70 5.29 -5.88 -6.48
CA THR A 70 4.23 -6.61 -5.77
C THR A 70 3.70 -7.79 -6.59
N PRO A 71 3.88 -9.04 -6.14
CA PRO A 71 3.42 -10.21 -6.89
C PRO A 71 1.88 -10.33 -6.92
N ASP A 72 1.40 -11.20 -7.80
CA ASP A 72 -0.03 -11.52 -7.91
C ASP A 72 -0.60 -12.02 -6.58
N GLY A 73 -1.85 -11.63 -6.29
CA GLY A 73 -2.53 -11.96 -5.05
C GLY A 73 -2.23 -11.02 -3.88
N PHE A 74 -1.25 -10.10 -4.02
CA PHE A 74 -0.94 -9.05 -3.06
C PHE A 74 -1.35 -7.67 -3.58
N ALA A 75 -1.67 -6.79 -2.64
CA ALA A 75 -2.04 -5.42 -2.92
C ALA A 75 -1.50 -4.50 -1.81
N VAL A 76 -0.69 -3.51 -2.18
CA VAL A 76 -0.13 -2.53 -1.25
C VAL A 76 -1.19 -1.49 -0.93
N ARG A 77 -1.90 -1.70 0.19
CA ARG A 77 -2.96 -0.80 0.68
C ARG A 77 -3.34 -1.15 2.11
N THR A 78 -3.48 -0.11 2.93
CA THR A 78 -3.98 -0.21 4.30
C THR A 78 -5.41 0.31 4.43
N LEU A 79 -6.11 -0.12 5.47
CA LEU A 79 -7.44 0.33 5.91
C LEU A 79 -7.37 1.14 7.22
N VAL A 80 -6.17 1.44 7.74
CA VAL A 80 -6.03 2.35 8.88
C VAL A 80 -6.72 3.69 8.57
N HIS A 81 -7.48 4.18 9.55
CA HIS A 81 -8.36 5.36 9.47
C HIS A 81 -9.42 5.30 8.35
N GLU A 82 -9.64 4.16 7.68
CA GLU A 82 -10.51 3.99 6.50
C GLU A 82 -10.12 4.83 5.26
N TYR A 83 -9.18 5.77 5.41
CA TYR A 83 -8.66 6.64 4.34
C TYR A 83 -7.36 6.15 3.72
N ALA A 84 -6.80 5.05 4.24
CA ALA A 84 -5.56 4.43 3.77
C ALA A 84 -4.34 5.36 3.93
N GLY A 85 -3.72 5.33 5.12
CA GLY A 85 -2.40 5.92 5.37
C GLY A 85 -1.29 5.33 4.49
N GLU A 86 -0.04 5.70 4.74
CA GLU A 86 1.09 5.19 3.96
C GLU A 86 1.23 3.67 4.16
N ALA A 87 1.07 2.91 3.06
CA ALA A 87 0.93 1.46 3.11
C ALA A 87 2.24 0.69 2.91
N PHE A 88 3.37 1.37 2.74
CA PHE A 88 4.68 0.75 2.61
C PHE A 88 5.80 1.68 3.06
N ALA A 89 6.96 1.11 3.34
CA ALA A 89 8.21 1.83 3.47
C ALA A 89 9.35 1.00 2.89
N VAL A 90 10.45 1.68 2.54
CA VAL A 90 11.64 1.08 1.93
C VAL A 90 12.88 1.40 2.77
N SER A 91 13.76 0.42 2.92
CA SER A 91 15.10 0.62 3.50
C SER A 91 16.11 -0.25 2.76
N GLY A 92 16.99 0.38 1.97
CA GLY A 92 17.84 -0.33 1.02
C GLY A 92 16.97 -1.08 0.01
N ASP A 93 17.16 -2.39 -0.10
CA ASP A 93 16.34 -3.23 -0.99
C ASP A 93 15.19 -3.94 -0.25
N THR A 94 14.97 -3.62 1.03
CA THR A 94 13.88 -4.21 1.82
C THR A 94 12.65 -3.32 1.78
N VAL A 95 11.50 -3.92 1.45
CA VAL A 95 10.19 -3.31 1.53
C VAL A 95 9.43 -3.94 2.68
N VAL A 96 8.76 -3.13 3.48
CA VAL A 96 7.66 -3.58 4.35
C VAL A 96 6.38 -2.92 3.87
N PHE A 97 5.31 -3.70 3.70
CA PHE A 97 4.02 -3.17 3.23
C PHE A 97 2.83 -3.83 3.92
N SER A 98 1.74 -3.09 4.02
CA SER A 98 0.43 -3.57 4.46
C SER A 98 -0.29 -4.21 3.27
N ASN A 99 -0.58 -5.51 3.38
CA ASN A 99 -1.32 -6.22 2.35
C ASN A 99 -2.83 -6.01 2.50
N TYR A 100 -3.51 -5.60 1.43
CA TYR A 100 -4.92 -5.24 1.50
C TYR A 100 -5.83 -6.35 2.02
N LYS A 101 -5.56 -7.59 1.61
CA LYS A 101 -6.45 -8.74 1.81
C LYS A 101 -6.62 -9.11 3.29
N ASP A 102 -5.53 -9.08 4.05
CA ASP A 102 -5.47 -9.54 5.44
C ASP A 102 -4.98 -8.44 6.40
N GLN A 103 -4.60 -7.27 5.88
CA GLN A 103 -4.08 -6.12 6.64
C GLN A 103 -2.80 -6.41 7.44
N ARG A 104 -2.15 -7.55 7.21
CA ARG A 104 -0.86 -7.90 7.83
C ARG A 104 0.27 -7.13 7.18
N LEU A 105 1.36 -6.96 7.93
CA LEU A 105 2.62 -6.48 7.38
C LEU A 105 3.37 -7.64 6.74
N TYR A 106 3.85 -7.40 5.53
CA TYR A 106 4.72 -8.30 4.78
C TYR A 106 6.06 -7.62 4.53
N LYS A 107 7.13 -8.39 4.64
CA LYS A 107 8.49 -8.00 4.28
C LYS A 107 8.87 -8.69 2.97
N GLN A 108 9.47 -7.95 2.06
CA GLN A 108 9.95 -8.43 0.76
C GLN A 108 11.31 -7.81 0.44
N ILE A 109 12.16 -8.54 -0.27
CA ILE A 109 13.37 -7.97 -0.89
C ILE A 109 13.06 -7.63 -2.35
N ILE A 110 13.43 -6.43 -2.80
CA ILE A 110 13.25 -6.01 -4.20
C ILE A 110 14.04 -6.98 -5.10
N GLY A 111 13.35 -7.54 -6.11
CA GLY A 111 13.91 -8.57 -6.99
C GLY A 111 13.69 -10.01 -6.50
N ASP A 112 13.25 -10.20 -5.25
CA ASP A 112 12.67 -11.46 -4.76
C ASP A 112 11.14 -11.39 -4.87
N SER A 113 10.48 -12.53 -5.12
CA SER A 113 9.06 -12.60 -5.44
C SER A 113 8.17 -13.12 -4.32
N VAL A 114 8.73 -13.51 -3.16
CA VAL A 114 7.94 -14.10 -2.07
C VAL A 114 7.88 -13.16 -0.84
N PRO A 115 6.81 -12.37 -0.68
CA PRO A 115 6.54 -11.62 0.55
C PRO A 115 6.36 -12.55 1.74
N LEU A 116 7.05 -12.24 2.85
CA LEU A 116 6.96 -12.98 4.10
C LEU A 116 6.17 -12.17 5.13
N PRO A 117 5.12 -12.73 5.76
CA PRO A 117 4.41 -12.01 6.80
C PRO A 117 5.30 -11.84 8.03
N ILE A 118 5.25 -10.65 8.64
CA ILE A 118 6.00 -10.32 9.86
C ILE A 118 5.09 -10.10 11.08
N THR A 119 3.78 -10.02 10.88
CA THR A 119 2.75 -9.92 11.94
C THR A 119 1.84 -11.16 11.97
N PRO A 120 1.21 -11.49 13.11
CA PRO A 120 0.31 -12.63 13.24
C PRO A 120 -0.83 -12.63 12.21
N ASP A 121 -1.39 -13.82 11.97
CA ASP A 121 -2.67 -13.94 11.27
C ASP A 121 -3.81 -13.81 12.28
N TYR A 122 -4.58 -12.74 12.17
CA TYR A 122 -5.72 -12.46 13.03
C TYR A 122 -7.05 -12.97 12.46
N GLY A 123 -7.02 -13.79 11.39
CA GLY A 123 -8.21 -14.34 10.76
C GLY A 123 -8.99 -13.34 9.90
N GLY A 124 -8.34 -12.26 9.45
CA GLY A 124 -8.94 -11.21 8.62
C GLY A 124 -8.32 -9.83 8.88
N SER A 125 -9.02 -8.77 8.47
CA SER A 125 -8.58 -7.37 8.54
C SER A 125 -8.78 -6.70 9.92
N LEU A 126 -8.72 -7.49 10.99
CA LEU A 126 -8.99 -7.04 12.37
C LEU A 126 -7.87 -6.17 12.94
N VAL A 127 -6.63 -6.42 12.54
CA VAL A 127 -5.47 -5.62 12.95
C VAL A 127 -4.85 -5.04 11.70
N ARG A 128 -4.62 -3.72 11.72
CA ARG A 128 -4.26 -2.94 10.54
C ARG A 128 -3.05 -2.09 10.84
N TYR A 129 -2.18 -1.94 9.86
CA TYR A 129 -0.93 -1.21 10.02
C TYR A 129 -0.75 -0.14 8.93
N ALA A 130 -0.15 0.98 9.28
CA ALA A 130 0.17 2.06 8.35
C ALA A 130 1.31 2.93 8.87
N ASP A 131 1.80 3.80 7.99
CA ASP A 131 2.67 4.93 8.34
C ASP A 131 3.93 4.46 9.07
N GLY A 132 4.55 3.40 8.54
CA GLY A 132 5.63 2.71 9.22
C GLY A 132 7.02 3.19 8.81
N VAL A 133 7.97 3.09 9.73
CA VAL A 133 9.36 3.50 9.56
C VAL A 133 10.31 2.42 10.06
N PHE A 134 11.45 2.28 9.40
CA PHE A 134 12.50 1.35 9.83
C PHE A 134 13.33 1.94 10.98
N ASP A 135 13.46 1.20 12.07
CA ASP A 135 14.50 1.42 13.08
C ASP A 135 15.61 0.40 12.91
N LEU A 136 16.65 0.81 12.17
CA LEU A 136 17.81 -0.03 11.88
C LEU A 136 18.67 -0.33 13.11
N ARG A 137 18.59 0.49 14.16
CA ARG A 137 19.36 0.26 15.39
C ARG A 137 18.78 -0.90 16.18
N SER A 138 17.45 -0.93 16.34
CA SER A 138 16.76 -2.01 17.06
C SER A 138 16.38 -3.18 16.14
N LYS A 139 16.60 -3.05 14.82
CA LYS A 139 16.18 -4.03 13.80
C LYS A 139 14.67 -4.28 13.88
N SER A 140 13.91 -3.20 13.95
CA SER A 140 12.47 -3.24 14.03
C SER A 140 11.81 -2.32 12.99
N TYR A 141 10.50 -2.50 12.85
CA TYR A 141 9.63 -1.65 12.08
C TYR A 141 8.62 -1.02 13.04
N VAL A 142 8.63 0.31 13.12
CA VAL A 142 7.73 1.06 13.98
C VAL A 142 6.56 1.55 13.13
N THR A 143 5.33 1.35 13.56
CA THR A 143 4.14 1.60 12.73
C THR A 143 2.93 1.94 13.59
N VAL A 144 1.97 2.67 13.02
CA VAL A 144 0.63 2.78 13.59
C VAL A 144 -0.07 1.44 13.46
N MET A 145 -0.73 0.99 14.53
CA MET A 145 -1.59 -0.19 14.56
C MET A 145 -2.98 0.22 15.02
N GLU A 146 -4.00 -0.13 14.24
CA GLU A 146 -5.39 -0.16 14.69
C GLU A 146 -5.80 -1.57 15.02
N ASP A 147 -6.33 -1.78 16.23
CA ASP A 147 -6.88 -3.04 16.69
C ASP A 147 -8.40 -2.98 16.78
N HIS A 148 -9.07 -3.75 15.91
CA HIS A 148 -10.53 -3.90 15.81
C HIS A 148 -11.02 -5.23 16.39
N ARG A 149 -10.18 -6.00 17.11
CA ARG A 149 -10.56 -7.29 17.69
C ARG A 149 -11.65 -7.15 18.76
N GLU A 150 -11.63 -6.03 19.49
CA GLU A 150 -12.68 -5.68 20.43
C GLU A 150 -13.80 -4.90 19.72
N SER A 151 -15.04 -5.37 19.88
CA SER A 151 -16.22 -4.72 19.29
C SER A 151 -16.48 -3.37 19.96
N SER A 152 -15.94 -2.31 19.40
CA SER A 152 -16.02 -0.94 19.90
C SER A 152 -16.31 0.05 18.76
N LEU A 153 -16.78 1.25 19.09
CA LEU A 153 -17.10 2.28 18.09
C LEU A 153 -15.83 2.79 17.38
N ASN A 154 -14.73 2.86 18.13
CA ASN A 154 -13.43 3.31 17.64
C ASN A 154 -12.39 2.22 17.91
N PRO A 155 -11.57 1.83 16.93
CA PRO A 155 -10.49 0.87 17.16
C PRO A 155 -9.47 1.41 18.15
N THR A 156 -8.75 0.51 18.81
CA THR A 156 -7.63 0.90 19.68
C THR A 156 -6.43 1.24 18.79
N ALA A 157 -6.08 2.53 18.70
CA ALA A 157 -4.91 3.01 17.98
C ALA A 157 -3.67 2.99 18.88
N THR A 158 -2.56 2.43 18.39
CA THR A 158 -1.27 2.40 19.09
C THR A 158 -0.10 2.61 18.13
N ILE A 159 1.04 3.07 18.63
CA ILE A 159 2.32 2.93 17.92
C ILE A 159 2.97 1.65 18.44
N VAL A 160 3.34 0.77 17.53
CA VAL A 160 3.93 -0.53 17.86
C VAL A 160 5.27 -0.73 17.16
N SER A 161 6.11 -1.58 17.74
CA SER A 161 7.35 -2.07 17.16
C SER A 161 7.19 -3.54 16.76
N VAL A 162 7.40 -3.84 15.49
CA VAL A 162 7.44 -5.19 14.92
C VAL A 162 8.89 -5.59 14.72
N SER A 163 9.30 -6.75 15.23
CA SER A 163 10.69 -7.20 15.06
C SER A 163 10.96 -7.60 13.61
N LEU A 164 12.07 -7.12 13.04
CA LEU A 164 12.56 -7.54 11.71
C LEU A 164 13.68 -8.60 11.81
N GLY A 165 14.10 -8.94 13.03
CA GLY A 165 15.05 -10.02 13.31
C GLY A 165 14.48 -11.03 14.30
N GLY A 166 14.80 -12.31 14.12
CA GLY A 166 14.31 -13.40 14.99
C GLY A 166 13.02 -14.03 14.47
N GLU A 167 12.20 -14.55 15.38
CA GLU A 167 10.92 -15.19 15.04
C GLU A 167 9.92 -14.17 14.47
N THR A 168 9.37 -14.49 13.30
CA THR A 168 8.30 -13.72 12.65
C THR A 168 6.93 -14.08 13.22
N ASN A 169 5.91 -13.24 12.99
CA ASN A 169 4.51 -13.49 13.39
C ASN A 169 4.26 -13.46 14.90
N GLN A 170 5.01 -12.62 15.62
CA GLN A 170 4.77 -12.34 17.04
C GLN A 170 3.91 -11.08 17.19
N GLU A 171 3.14 -11.00 18.29
CA GLU A 171 2.39 -9.79 18.62
C GLU A 171 3.31 -8.56 18.69
N PRO A 172 2.96 -7.44 18.03
CA PRO A 172 3.76 -6.23 18.07
C PRO A 172 3.91 -5.67 19.49
N LYS A 173 5.09 -5.12 19.80
CA LYS A 173 5.33 -4.47 21.09
C LYS A 173 4.74 -3.06 21.06
N ILE A 174 3.78 -2.76 21.94
CA ILE A 174 3.24 -1.40 22.11
C ILE A 174 4.32 -0.46 22.65
N LEU A 175 4.49 0.68 21.98
CA LEU A 175 5.38 1.78 22.36
C LEU A 175 4.58 2.97 22.89
N VAL A 176 3.45 3.29 22.23
CA VAL A 176 2.54 4.37 22.61
C VAL A 176 1.10 3.89 22.49
N GLY A 177 0.26 4.26 23.45
CA GLY A 177 -1.18 3.97 23.44
C GLY A 177 -1.95 4.92 24.36
N GLY A 178 -3.27 4.79 24.39
CA GLY A 178 -4.16 5.63 25.20
C GLY A 178 -4.64 6.91 24.50
N ASN A 179 -4.34 7.07 23.21
CA ASN A 179 -4.82 8.18 22.38
C ASN A 179 -5.95 7.70 21.47
N ASP A 180 -6.91 8.58 21.19
CA ASP A 180 -8.05 8.27 20.31
C ASP A 180 -7.68 8.25 18.82
N PHE A 181 -6.54 8.85 18.45
CA PHE A 181 -6.05 8.93 17.08
C PHE A 181 -4.53 9.04 17.03
N LEU A 182 -3.89 8.35 16.08
CA LEU A 182 -2.43 8.35 15.86
C LEU A 182 -2.16 8.32 14.36
N ALA A 183 -1.48 9.33 13.82
CA ALA A 183 -1.21 9.43 12.38
C ALA A 183 0.16 8.93 11.94
N PHE A 184 1.21 9.13 12.74
CA PHE A 184 2.58 8.78 12.36
C PHE A 184 3.42 8.51 13.63
N PRO A 185 4.35 7.55 13.62
CA PRO A 185 5.24 7.22 14.74
C PRO A 185 6.36 8.22 15.00
#